data_AF-A4UWV9-F1
#
_entry.id   AF-A4UWV9-F1
#
_cell.length_a   1.000
_cell.length_b   1.000
_cell.length_c   1.000
_cell.angle_alpha   90.00
_cell.angle_beta   90.00
_cell.angle_gamma   90.00
#
_symmetry.space_group_name_H-M   'P 1'
#
loop_
_entity.id
_entity.type
_entity.pdbx_description
1 polymer ?
#
loop_
_entity_poly.entity_id
_entity_poly.type
_entity_poly.pdbx_seq_one_letter_code
_entity_poly.pdbx_strand_id
1 'polypeptide(L)'
;MLGLLLSFSFAEADPDLVRLHVDGNRVVIGKPGLASSKTAMLRGVSCSWHNWWPQFHSAATVRGLKSDFHANIVRTFIGVEKDGGFLQNQQKAYDCCYAVVDECIAQGIYVIINWASFVLTYQSQATTFFKTVATKYHSSSYVIYELLNEPEAATWAQIKPYSQALIQTIRAIDASNLILVPTPRWDQEIGAAANDPITGDNNLAYTLHIYTGTHPASYRDDARAAKKKIPVWADENGAMNADGKGNLDRTGWNTWIAFYEELQIPWLGYGTQDTSETCSIFKSTDSFNDLSDWGKLLKETNRKYQ
;
A
#
# COMPACT_ATOMS: atom_id res chain seq x y z
N MET A 1 30.58 -49.77 11.82
CA MET A 1 30.75 -48.30 11.85
C MET A 1 29.43 -47.71 11.35
N LEU A 2 28.49 -47.44 12.27
CA LEU A 2 27.15 -46.92 11.93
C LEU A 2 27.26 -45.40 11.82
N GLY A 3 27.14 -44.86 10.60
CA GLY A 3 27.14 -43.42 10.35
C GLY A 3 25.78 -42.82 10.67
N LEU A 4 25.71 -41.98 11.71
CA LEU A 4 24.53 -41.20 12.06
C LEU A 4 24.43 -40.02 11.07
N LEU A 5 23.47 -40.09 10.15
CA LEU A 5 23.10 -38.96 9.29
C LEU A 5 22.28 -37.96 10.13
N LEU A 6 22.93 -36.89 10.58
CA LEU A 6 22.28 -35.72 11.15
C LEU A 6 21.66 -34.91 10.00
N SER A 7 20.37 -35.10 9.76
CA SER A 7 19.57 -34.20 8.94
C SER A 7 19.30 -32.92 9.74
N PHE A 8 19.98 -31.82 9.39
CA PHE A 8 19.58 -30.50 9.84
C PHE A 8 18.34 -30.07 9.05
N SER A 9 17.16 -30.17 9.65
CA SER A 9 16.01 -29.43 9.14
C SER A 9 16.22 -27.97 9.49
N PHE A 10 16.42 -27.12 8.49
CA PHE A 10 16.22 -25.69 8.69
C PHE A 10 14.75 -25.51 9.08
N ALA A 11 14.49 -25.18 10.35
CA ALA A 11 13.17 -24.71 10.72
C ALA A 11 12.91 -23.45 9.91
N GLU A 12 11.90 -23.49 9.04
CA GLU A 12 11.41 -22.32 8.33
C GLU A 12 11.04 -21.28 9.40
N ALA A 13 11.49 -20.03 9.22
CA ALA A 13 11.22 -18.98 10.21
C ALA A 13 9.69 -18.87 10.40
N ASP A 14 9.21 -18.85 11.65
CA ASP A 14 7.78 -18.76 11.95
C ASP A 14 7.20 -17.53 11.21
N PRO A 15 6.29 -17.73 10.22
CA PRO A 15 5.77 -16.66 9.38
C PRO A 15 5.02 -15.60 10.19
N ASP A 16 4.59 -15.92 11.42
CA ASP A 16 3.95 -14.97 12.32
C ASP A 16 4.94 -13.95 12.90
N LEU A 17 6.25 -14.19 12.86
CA LEU A 17 7.26 -13.23 13.33
C LEU A 17 7.34 -11.97 12.45
N VAL A 18 6.89 -12.08 11.19
CA VAL A 18 6.86 -10.98 10.21
C VAL A 18 5.43 -10.62 9.81
N ARG A 19 4.41 -11.19 10.43
CA ARG A 19 3.01 -10.90 10.08
C ARG A 19 2.61 -9.53 10.60
N LEU A 20 1.88 -8.78 9.77
CA LEU A 20 1.22 -7.54 10.18
C LEU A 20 -0.09 -7.86 10.89
N HIS A 21 -0.29 -7.25 12.05
CA HIS A 21 -1.58 -7.23 12.72
C HIS A 21 -1.87 -5.86 13.33
N VAL A 22 -3.13 -5.62 13.66
CA VAL A 22 -3.57 -4.43 14.38
C VAL A 22 -3.59 -4.69 15.89
N ASP A 23 -2.98 -3.78 16.64
CA ASP A 23 -3.04 -3.70 18.10
C ASP A 23 -3.57 -2.31 18.50
N GLY A 24 -4.84 -2.27 18.90
CA GLY A 24 -5.58 -1.05 19.14
C GLY A 24 -5.69 -0.18 17.87
N ASN A 25 -5.02 0.96 17.88
CA ASN A 25 -4.98 1.93 16.77
C ASN A 25 -3.64 1.91 16.02
N ARG A 26 -2.85 0.85 16.16
CA ARG A 26 -1.53 0.72 15.53
C ARG A 26 -1.49 -0.53 14.67
N VAL A 27 -0.76 -0.45 13.56
CA VAL A 27 -0.28 -1.63 12.85
C VAL A 27 1.07 -2.03 13.44
N VAL A 28 1.24 -3.30 13.74
CA VAL A 28 2.42 -3.88 14.37
C VAL A 28 2.90 -5.12 13.59
N ILE A 29 4.20 -5.41 13.68
CA ILE A 29 4.83 -6.61 13.14
C ILE A 29 5.07 -7.59 14.28
N GLY A 30 4.72 -8.85 14.05
CA GLY A 30 4.98 -9.96 14.94
C GLY A 30 3.73 -10.76 15.25
N LYS A 31 3.86 -11.70 16.17
CA LYS A 31 2.80 -12.63 16.50
C LYS A 31 1.74 -11.96 17.39
N PRO A 32 0.44 -12.06 17.05
CA PRO A 32 -0.62 -11.52 17.89
C PRO A 32 -0.52 -12.01 19.33
N GLY A 33 -0.63 -11.09 20.30
CA GLY A 33 -0.61 -11.41 21.74
C GLY A 33 0.78 -11.63 22.35
N LEU A 34 1.87 -11.54 21.58
CA LEU A 34 3.24 -11.55 22.11
C LEU A 34 3.73 -10.13 22.42
N ALA A 35 4.35 -9.95 23.59
CA ALA A 35 4.91 -8.67 24.04
C ALA A 35 6.07 -8.15 23.17
N SER A 36 6.59 -8.97 22.24
CA SER A 36 7.67 -8.60 21.31
C SER A 36 7.20 -7.88 20.05
N SER A 37 5.90 -7.67 19.85
CA SER A 37 5.36 -6.95 18.69
C SER A 37 5.88 -5.52 18.66
N LYS A 38 6.38 -5.09 17.50
CA LYS A 38 6.91 -3.74 17.28
C LYS A 38 6.01 -2.98 16.31
N THR A 39 5.93 -1.66 16.44
CA THR A 39 5.24 -0.82 15.45
C THR A 39 5.75 -1.12 14.04
N ALA A 40 4.82 -1.36 13.12
CA ALA A 40 5.10 -1.65 11.72
C ALA A 40 5.37 -0.35 10.95
N MET A 41 6.56 0.24 11.08
CA MET A 41 6.89 1.40 10.26
C MET A 41 7.33 0.97 8.85
N LEU A 42 6.35 0.89 7.96
CA LEU A 42 6.54 0.57 6.55
C LEU A 42 6.60 1.83 5.71
N ARG A 43 7.64 1.93 4.88
CA ARG A 43 8.02 3.11 4.11
C ARG A 43 8.46 2.65 2.73
N GLY A 44 7.83 3.20 1.71
CA GLY A 44 8.09 2.73 0.37
C GLY A 44 7.50 3.57 -0.73
N VAL A 45 7.22 2.89 -1.82
CA VAL A 45 6.86 3.52 -3.09
C VAL A 45 5.70 2.76 -3.71
N SER A 46 4.71 3.52 -4.21
CA SER A 46 3.66 2.98 -5.05
C SER A 46 4.13 2.90 -6.50
N CYS A 47 3.81 1.80 -7.15
CA CYS A 47 3.78 1.76 -8.60
C CYS A 47 2.74 2.76 -9.12
N SER A 48 2.93 3.24 -10.36
CA SER A 48 1.87 3.94 -11.10
C SER A 48 1.01 2.93 -11.88
N TRP A 49 -0.05 3.39 -12.53
CA TRP A 49 -1.01 2.59 -13.30
C TRP A 49 -0.38 1.50 -14.19
N HIS A 50 -0.66 0.22 -13.91
CA HIS A 50 -0.10 -0.91 -14.66
C HIS A 50 -0.44 -0.88 -16.17
N ASN A 51 -1.61 -0.35 -16.52
CA ASN A 51 -2.10 -0.33 -17.88
C ASN A 51 -1.31 0.66 -18.75
N TRP A 52 -0.80 1.74 -18.17
CA TRP A 52 -0.04 2.79 -18.85
C TRP A 52 1.47 2.65 -18.70
N TRP A 53 1.95 2.21 -17.52
CA TRP A 53 3.37 2.03 -17.25
C TRP A 53 3.73 0.61 -16.74
N PRO A 54 3.39 -0.45 -17.51
CA PRO A 54 3.61 -1.83 -17.09
C PRO A 54 5.10 -2.18 -16.88
N GLN A 55 6.03 -1.43 -17.48
CA GLN A 55 7.47 -1.66 -17.32
C GLN A 55 7.94 -1.54 -15.87
N PHE A 56 7.22 -0.78 -15.04
CA PHE A 56 7.52 -0.64 -13.62
C PHE A 56 6.86 -1.69 -12.73
N HIS A 57 5.95 -2.50 -13.27
CA HIS A 57 5.46 -3.72 -12.60
C HIS A 57 6.39 -4.88 -12.89
N SER A 58 7.63 -4.75 -12.42
CA SER A 58 8.69 -5.73 -12.70
C SER A 58 9.54 -6.03 -11.48
N ALA A 59 10.15 -7.21 -11.51
CA ALA A 59 11.10 -7.63 -10.50
C ALA A 59 12.31 -6.67 -10.38
N ALA A 60 12.74 -6.09 -11.51
CA ALA A 60 13.83 -5.11 -11.52
C ALA A 60 13.46 -3.84 -10.75
N THR A 61 12.23 -3.35 -10.93
CA THR A 61 11.73 -2.18 -10.20
C THR A 61 11.68 -2.45 -8.70
N VAL A 62 11.14 -3.59 -8.27
CA VAL A 62 11.09 -3.95 -6.84
C VAL A 62 12.49 -4.02 -6.23
N ARG A 63 13.45 -4.66 -6.91
CA ARG A 63 14.85 -4.73 -6.44
C ARG A 63 15.49 -3.35 -6.36
N GLY A 64 15.27 -2.48 -7.34
CA GLY A 64 15.77 -1.10 -7.32
C GLY A 64 15.16 -0.29 -6.17
N LEU A 65 13.84 -0.36 -5.97
CA LEU A 65 13.17 0.32 -4.85
C LEU A 65 13.73 -0.15 -3.49
N LYS A 66 13.92 -1.46 -3.33
CA LYS A 66 14.53 -2.01 -2.11
C LYS A 66 15.98 -1.55 -1.93
N SER A 67 16.83 -1.69 -2.95
CA SER A 67 18.27 -1.45 -2.82
C SER A 67 18.63 0.03 -2.82
N ASP A 68 18.00 0.83 -3.69
CA ASP A 68 18.34 2.25 -3.85
C ASP A 68 17.52 3.16 -2.95
N PHE A 69 16.23 2.89 -2.79
CA PHE A 69 15.35 3.71 -1.95
C PHE A 69 15.29 3.18 -0.51
N HIS A 70 15.78 1.97 -0.23
CA HIS A 70 15.60 1.28 1.06
C HIS A 70 14.12 0.97 1.37
N ALA A 71 13.25 0.89 0.35
CA ALA A 71 11.85 0.58 0.56
C ALA A 71 11.69 -0.81 1.20
N ASN A 72 10.89 -0.89 2.27
CA ASN A 72 10.49 -2.16 2.90
C ASN A 72 9.05 -2.57 2.54
N ILE A 73 8.41 -1.79 1.67
CA ILE A 73 7.11 -2.09 1.07
C ILE A 73 7.03 -1.51 -0.34
N VAL A 74 6.32 -2.20 -1.24
CA VAL A 74 5.94 -1.68 -2.56
C VAL A 74 4.42 -1.82 -2.71
N ARG A 75 3.76 -0.85 -3.35
CA ARG A 75 2.34 -0.94 -3.68
C ARG A 75 2.17 -1.18 -5.17
N THR A 76 1.44 -2.21 -5.55
CA THR A 76 0.97 -2.38 -6.94
C THR A 76 -0.07 -1.30 -7.25
N PHE A 77 -0.31 -0.98 -8.51
CA PHE A 77 -1.43 -0.12 -8.92
C PHE A 77 -2.18 -0.78 -10.08
N ILE A 78 -3.18 -1.60 -9.76
CA ILE A 78 -3.92 -2.37 -10.77
C ILE A 78 -5.13 -1.58 -11.24
N GLY A 79 -4.89 -0.65 -12.18
CA GLY A 79 -5.93 0.17 -12.82
C GLY A 79 -7.10 -0.64 -13.37
N VAL A 80 -8.32 -0.22 -13.07
CA VAL A 80 -9.55 -1.00 -13.36
C VAL A 80 -10.27 -0.50 -14.61
N GLU A 81 -10.79 0.72 -14.57
CA GLU A 81 -11.76 1.25 -15.53
C GLU A 81 -11.16 2.14 -16.62
N LYS A 82 -9.91 2.56 -16.47
CA LYS A 82 -9.19 3.37 -17.47
C LYS A 82 -8.70 2.50 -18.64
N ASP A 83 -8.34 3.16 -19.73
CA ASP A 83 -7.92 2.50 -20.97
C ASP A 83 -6.76 1.51 -20.75
N GLY A 84 -6.92 0.29 -21.27
CA GLY A 84 -6.02 -0.84 -21.05
C GLY A 84 -6.09 -1.48 -19.66
N GLY A 85 -6.98 -1.03 -18.77
CA GLY A 85 -7.15 -1.51 -17.40
C GLY A 85 -7.75 -2.91 -17.29
N PHE A 86 -7.96 -3.37 -16.06
CA PHE A 86 -8.45 -4.71 -15.73
C PHE A 86 -9.72 -5.10 -16.50
N LEU A 87 -10.66 -4.16 -16.67
CA LEU A 87 -11.92 -4.44 -17.39
C LEU A 87 -11.71 -4.80 -18.86
N GLN A 88 -10.60 -4.38 -19.46
CA GLN A 88 -10.26 -4.63 -20.86
C GLN A 88 -9.20 -5.72 -21.03
N ASN A 89 -8.26 -5.84 -20.08
CA ASN A 89 -7.16 -6.81 -20.15
C ASN A 89 -6.79 -7.38 -18.78
N GLN A 90 -7.58 -8.35 -18.31
CA GLN A 90 -7.36 -9.01 -17.01
C GLN A 90 -6.02 -9.76 -16.95
N GLN A 91 -5.59 -10.37 -18.06
CA GLN A 91 -4.33 -11.13 -18.08
C GLN A 91 -3.14 -10.22 -17.79
N LYS A 92 -3.03 -9.08 -18.50
CA LYS A 92 -1.97 -8.09 -18.25
C LYS A 92 -2.01 -7.56 -16.82
N ALA A 93 -3.20 -7.33 -16.28
CA ALA A 93 -3.38 -6.87 -14.91
C ALA A 93 -2.86 -7.88 -13.88
N TYR A 94 -3.19 -9.17 -14.03
CA TYR A 94 -2.65 -10.22 -13.17
C TYR A 94 -1.15 -10.42 -13.34
N ASP A 95 -0.63 -10.41 -14.57
CA ASP A 95 0.80 -10.58 -14.83
C ASP A 95 1.62 -9.46 -14.14
N CYS A 96 1.17 -8.21 -14.27
CA CYS A 96 1.79 -7.06 -13.61
C CYS A 96 1.68 -7.17 -12.07
N CYS A 97 0.51 -7.56 -11.56
CA CYS A 97 0.32 -7.76 -10.12
C CYS A 97 1.27 -8.83 -9.57
N TYR A 98 1.37 -9.97 -10.24
CA TYR A 98 2.17 -11.10 -9.79
C TYR A 98 3.66 -10.81 -9.86
N ALA A 99 4.14 -10.15 -10.91
CA ALA A 99 5.54 -9.78 -11.03
C ALA A 99 6.06 -8.95 -9.84
N VAL A 100 5.23 -8.04 -9.32
CA VAL A 100 5.58 -7.22 -8.14
C VAL A 100 5.44 -8.04 -6.86
N VAL A 101 4.32 -8.75 -6.67
CA VAL A 101 4.06 -9.50 -5.43
C VAL A 101 5.08 -10.62 -5.23
N ASP A 102 5.35 -11.41 -6.27
CA ASP A 102 6.31 -12.52 -6.23
C ASP A 102 7.73 -11.99 -5.89
N GLU A 103 8.16 -10.87 -6.50
CA GLU A 103 9.47 -10.30 -6.19
C GLU A 103 9.52 -9.71 -4.78
N CYS A 104 8.48 -9.03 -4.31
CA CYS A 104 8.44 -8.52 -2.93
C CYS A 104 8.61 -9.65 -1.91
N ILE A 105 7.90 -10.77 -2.10
CA ILE A 105 8.01 -11.97 -1.27
C ILE A 105 9.45 -12.54 -1.35
N ALA A 106 9.99 -12.70 -2.55
CA ALA A 106 11.36 -13.21 -2.74
C ALA A 106 12.43 -12.29 -2.10
N GLN A 107 12.16 -11.00 -2.05
CA GLN A 107 13.00 -10.00 -1.40
C GLN A 107 12.73 -9.86 0.10
N GLY A 108 11.72 -10.51 0.66
CA GLY A 108 11.36 -10.39 2.09
C GLY A 108 10.90 -9.00 2.48
N ILE A 109 10.22 -8.28 1.57
CA ILE A 109 9.59 -6.98 1.83
C ILE A 109 8.08 -7.07 1.58
N TYR A 110 7.32 -6.16 2.19
CA TYR A 110 5.86 -6.19 2.08
C TYR A 110 5.37 -5.73 0.70
N VAL A 111 4.13 -6.09 0.37
CA VAL A 111 3.46 -5.62 -0.85
C VAL A 111 1.98 -5.31 -0.60
N ILE A 112 1.52 -4.18 -1.13
CA ILE A 112 0.09 -3.84 -1.19
C ILE A 112 -0.45 -4.25 -2.58
N ILE A 113 -1.47 -5.11 -2.57
CA ILE A 113 -2.25 -5.47 -3.76
C ILE A 113 -3.45 -4.51 -3.84
N ASN A 114 -3.36 -3.54 -4.74
CA ASN A 114 -4.33 -2.45 -4.86
C ASN A 114 -5.31 -2.67 -6.03
N TRP A 115 -6.61 -2.65 -5.71
CA TRP A 115 -7.67 -2.55 -6.71
C TRP A 115 -7.90 -1.08 -7.08
N ALA A 116 -7.27 -0.63 -8.16
CA ALA A 116 -7.15 0.79 -8.45
C ALA A 116 -8.32 1.34 -9.28
N SER A 117 -9.43 1.58 -8.58
CA SER A 117 -10.67 2.18 -9.09
C SER A 117 -11.06 3.40 -8.25
N PHE A 118 -11.87 4.29 -8.82
CA PHE A 118 -12.43 5.46 -8.11
C PHE A 118 -13.91 5.31 -7.74
N VAL A 119 -14.52 4.21 -8.20
CA VAL A 119 -15.96 3.95 -8.09
C VAL A 119 -16.27 2.58 -7.50
N LEU A 120 -17.44 2.46 -6.87
CA LEU A 120 -17.91 1.20 -6.26
C LEU A 120 -18.56 0.23 -7.26
N THR A 121 -18.82 0.69 -8.50
CA THR A 121 -19.62 -0.02 -9.51
C THR A 121 -19.08 -1.42 -9.84
N TYR A 122 -17.76 -1.63 -9.75
CA TYR A 122 -17.10 -2.86 -10.18
C TYR A 122 -16.90 -3.89 -9.05
N GLN A 123 -17.84 -3.96 -8.10
CA GLN A 123 -17.73 -4.84 -6.93
C GLN A 123 -17.62 -6.33 -7.31
N SER A 124 -18.32 -6.79 -8.36
CA SER A 124 -18.24 -8.20 -8.79
C SER A 124 -16.87 -8.55 -9.39
N GLN A 125 -16.26 -7.62 -10.13
CA GLN A 125 -14.91 -7.76 -10.65
C GLN A 125 -13.88 -7.71 -9.51
N ALA A 126 -14.03 -6.77 -8.57
CA ALA A 126 -13.19 -6.70 -7.37
C ALA A 126 -13.27 -8.00 -6.55
N THR A 127 -14.47 -8.55 -6.36
CA THR A 127 -14.69 -9.85 -5.70
C THR A 127 -13.91 -10.97 -6.39
N THR A 128 -13.95 -11.02 -7.72
CA THR A 128 -13.22 -12.03 -8.52
C THR A 128 -11.71 -11.84 -8.42
N PHE A 129 -11.24 -10.60 -8.51
CA PHE A 129 -9.84 -10.23 -8.35
C PHE A 129 -9.31 -10.64 -6.98
N PHE A 130 -9.97 -10.24 -5.90
CA PHE A 130 -9.56 -10.55 -4.54
C PHE A 130 -9.61 -12.05 -4.23
N LYS A 131 -10.61 -12.80 -4.72
CA LYS A 131 -10.59 -14.27 -4.62
C LYS A 131 -9.34 -14.86 -5.27
N THR A 132 -8.98 -14.37 -6.45
CA THR A 132 -7.84 -14.89 -7.21
C THR A 132 -6.52 -14.62 -6.50
N VAL A 133 -6.27 -13.37 -6.11
CA VAL A 133 -5.00 -13.02 -5.43
C VAL A 133 -4.92 -13.60 -4.02
N ALA A 134 -6.03 -13.64 -3.26
CA ALA A 134 -6.04 -14.26 -1.94
C ALA A 134 -5.78 -15.77 -2.03
N THR A 135 -6.39 -16.48 -2.99
CA THR A 135 -6.12 -17.92 -3.20
C THR A 135 -4.65 -18.17 -3.50
N LYS A 136 -4.00 -17.28 -4.24
CA LYS A 136 -2.59 -17.45 -4.59
C LYS A 136 -1.64 -17.09 -3.44
N TYR A 137 -1.97 -16.09 -2.63
CA TYR A 137 -1.00 -15.47 -1.71
C TYR A 137 -1.36 -15.50 -0.22
N HIS A 138 -2.49 -16.11 0.19
CA HIS A 138 -2.92 -16.11 1.60
C HIS A 138 -1.90 -16.68 2.60
N SER A 139 -0.97 -17.54 2.15
CA SER A 139 0.07 -18.12 3.01
C SER A 139 1.22 -17.15 3.28
N SER A 140 1.36 -16.07 2.50
CA SER A 140 2.44 -15.11 2.67
C SER A 140 2.07 -14.01 3.66
N SER A 141 2.90 -13.85 4.70
CA SER A 141 2.77 -12.76 5.68
C SER A 141 3.16 -11.37 5.14
N TYR A 142 3.70 -11.30 3.92
CA TYR A 142 4.14 -10.05 3.30
C TYR A 142 3.03 -9.34 2.51
N VAL A 143 1.87 -9.98 2.33
CA VAL A 143 0.78 -9.45 1.51
C VAL A 143 -0.20 -8.62 2.33
N ILE A 144 -0.59 -7.49 1.75
CA ILE A 144 -1.62 -6.58 2.24
C ILE A 144 -2.61 -6.35 1.09
N TYR A 145 -3.91 -6.34 1.38
CA TYR A 145 -4.94 -6.07 0.37
C TYR A 145 -5.50 -4.66 0.56
N GLU A 146 -5.57 -3.86 -0.49
CA GLU A 146 -6.20 -2.55 -0.47
C GLU A 146 -7.44 -2.58 -1.36
N LEU A 147 -8.61 -2.47 -0.73
CA LEU A 147 -9.89 -2.89 -1.32
C LEU A 147 -10.32 -2.03 -2.51
N LEU A 148 -9.90 -0.77 -2.52
CA LEU A 148 -10.23 0.24 -3.53
C LEU A 148 -9.29 1.43 -3.32
N ASN A 149 -8.73 1.98 -4.40
CA ASN A 149 -7.80 3.10 -4.34
C ASN A 149 -8.42 4.38 -3.75
N GLU A 150 -9.39 5.01 -4.43
CA GLU A 150 -9.82 6.36 -4.03
C GLU A 150 -11.30 6.60 -4.35
N PRO A 151 -12.22 6.39 -3.39
CA PRO A 151 -13.63 6.70 -3.59
C PRO A 151 -13.82 8.21 -3.82
N GLU A 152 -14.17 8.60 -5.04
CA GLU A 152 -14.33 10.02 -5.42
C GLU A 152 -15.66 10.59 -4.92
N ALA A 153 -16.76 9.91 -5.27
CA ALA A 153 -18.12 10.41 -5.03
C ALA A 153 -18.84 9.68 -3.89
N ALA A 154 -18.42 8.47 -3.54
CA ALA A 154 -19.11 7.62 -2.59
C ALA A 154 -18.99 8.16 -1.16
N THR A 155 -20.09 8.09 -0.41
CA THR A 155 -20.12 8.43 1.01
C THR A 155 -19.62 7.26 1.87
N TRP A 156 -19.24 7.51 3.12
CA TRP A 156 -18.85 6.44 4.05
C TRP A 156 -19.93 5.37 4.21
N ALA A 157 -21.21 5.77 4.24
CA ALA A 157 -22.35 4.85 4.32
C ALA A 157 -22.46 3.89 3.12
N GLN A 158 -21.86 4.23 1.97
CA GLN A 158 -21.78 3.36 0.80
C GLN A 158 -20.46 2.57 0.76
N ILE A 159 -19.35 3.20 1.13
CA ILE A 159 -18.02 2.58 1.17
C ILE A 159 -17.95 1.46 2.20
N LYS A 160 -18.55 1.64 3.39
CA LYS A 160 -18.53 0.67 4.48
C LYS A 160 -19.12 -0.70 4.08
N PRO A 161 -20.37 -0.81 3.58
CA PRO A 161 -20.92 -2.10 3.16
C PRO A 161 -20.20 -2.71 1.95
N TYR A 162 -19.72 -1.89 1.01
CA TYR A 162 -18.87 -2.36 -0.10
C TYR A 162 -17.60 -3.04 0.43
N SER A 163 -16.90 -2.37 1.35
CA SER A 163 -15.67 -2.87 1.96
C SER A 163 -15.92 -4.14 2.78
N GLN A 164 -17.01 -4.19 3.56
CA GLN A 164 -17.37 -5.38 4.33
C GLN A 164 -17.61 -6.61 3.43
N ALA A 165 -18.22 -6.44 2.26
CA ALA A 165 -18.42 -7.55 1.33
C ALA A 165 -17.10 -8.09 0.74
N LEU A 166 -16.14 -7.20 0.44
CA LEU A 166 -14.82 -7.61 -0.04
C LEU A 166 -13.96 -8.20 1.09
N ILE A 167 -14.05 -7.67 2.31
CA ILE A 167 -13.42 -8.26 3.51
C ILE A 167 -13.92 -9.68 3.71
N GLN A 168 -15.24 -9.93 3.67
CA GLN A 168 -15.79 -11.29 3.78
C GLN A 168 -15.27 -12.22 2.68
N THR A 169 -15.16 -11.70 1.45
CA THR A 169 -14.61 -12.44 0.31
C THR A 169 -13.16 -12.86 0.55
N ILE A 170 -12.31 -11.94 1.03
CA ILE A 170 -10.91 -12.22 1.33
C ILE A 170 -10.82 -13.17 2.53
N ARG A 171 -11.54 -12.90 3.63
CA ARG A 171 -11.49 -13.68 4.87
C ARG A 171 -11.99 -15.12 4.73
N ALA A 172 -12.80 -15.40 3.71
CA ALA A 172 -13.16 -16.79 3.36
C ALA A 172 -11.95 -17.62 2.87
N ILE A 173 -10.84 -16.98 2.51
CA ILE A 173 -9.61 -17.61 1.98
C ILE A 173 -8.41 -17.29 2.88
N ASP A 174 -8.24 -16.01 3.24
CA ASP A 174 -7.14 -15.48 4.03
C ASP A 174 -7.66 -14.86 5.32
N ALA A 175 -7.58 -15.63 6.41
CA ALA A 175 -8.10 -15.24 7.70
C ALA A 175 -7.26 -14.16 8.43
N SER A 176 -6.07 -13.78 7.91
CA SER A 176 -5.06 -13.16 8.76
C SER A 176 -4.33 -11.96 8.19
N ASN A 177 -4.17 -11.81 6.87
CA ASN A 177 -3.41 -10.69 6.33
C ASN A 177 -4.14 -9.35 6.51
N LEU A 178 -3.37 -8.27 6.63
CA LEU A 178 -3.89 -6.92 6.82
C LEU A 178 -4.70 -6.50 5.58
N ILE A 179 -5.83 -5.82 5.83
CA ILE A 179 -6.65 -5.21 4.78
C ILE A 179 -6.70 -3.70 5.01
N LEU A 180 -6.46 -2.93 3.95
CA LEU A 180 -6.59 -1.48 3.91
C LEU A 180 -7.96 -1.11 3.34
N VAL A 181 -8.67 -0.26 4.07
CA VAL A 181 -10.05 0.17 3.79
C VAL A 181 -10.05 1.63 3.37
N PRO A 182 -10.63 1.96 2.19
CA PRO A 182 -10.67 3.33 1.70
C PRO A 182 -11.55 4.25 2.56
N THR A 183 -11.36 5.56 2.41
CA THR A 183 -12.22 6.59 3.01
C THR A 183 -12.77 7.56 1.96
N PRO A 184 -13.84 8.34 2.24
CA PRO A 184 -14.45 9.20 1.23
C PRO A 184 -13.50 10.29 0.70
N ARG A 185 -13.80 10.79 -0.49
CA ARG A 185 -13.11 11.92 -1.16
C ARG A 185 -11.63 11.63 -1.40
N TRP A 186 -11.32 10.61 -2.17
CA TRP A 186 -9.92 10.22 -2.45
C TRP A 186 -9.14 10.03 -1.14
N ASP A 187 -9.74 9.30 -0.20
CA ASP A 187 -9.18 9.00 1.11
C ASP A 187 -8.84 10.22 1.98
N GLN A 188 -9.55 11.34 1.82
CA GLN A 188 -9.30 12.56 2.61
C GLN A 188 -10.15 12.61 3.89
N GLU A 189 -11.36 12.04 3.87
CA GLU A 189 -12.32 12.13 4.97
C GLU A 189 -12.15 10.99 6.00
N ILE A 190 -10.93 10.77 6.48
CA ILE A 190 -10.58 9.69 7.43
C ILE A 190 -11.42 9.71 8.73
N GLY A 191 -11.91 10.89 9.12
CA GLY A 191 -12.80 11.08 10.27
C GLY A 191 -14.13 10.34 10.13
N ALA A 192 -14.65 10.15 8.91
CA ALA A 192 -15.90 9.42 8.68
C ALA A 192 -15.78 7.95 9.13
N ALA A 193 -14.70 7.28 8.72
CA ALA A 193 -14.38 5.93 9.14
C ALA A 193 -14.04 5.86 10.64
N ALA A 194 -13.30 6.83 11.17
CA ALA A 194 -12.95 6.87 12.60
C ALA A 194 -14.16 7.02 13.54
N ASN A 195 -15.25 7.63 13.06
CA ASN A 195 -16.48 7.83 13.82
C ASN A 195 -17.44 6.64 13.72
N ASP A 196 -17.40 5.87 12.64
CA ASP A 196 -18.21 4.67 12.44
C ASP A 196 -17.40 3.53 11.80
N PRO A 197 -16.39 2.97 12.49
CA PRO A 197 -15.48 1.99 11.90
C PRO A 197 -16.19 0.68 11.55
N ILE A 198 -15.58 -0.08 10.64
CA ILE A 198 -15.99 -1.47 10.40
C ILE A 198 -15.73 -2.29 11.65
N THR A 199 -16.71 -3.07 12.06
CA THR A 199 -16.64 -4.00 13.20
C THR A 199 -16.73 -5.44 12.71
N GLY A 200 -16.21 -6.39 13.50
CA GLY A 200 -16.23 -7.83 13.19
C GLY A 200 -14.96 -8.37 12.52
N ASP A 201 -14.05 -7.49 12.11
CA ASP A 201 -12.68 -7.81 11.71
C ASP A 201 -11.73 -6.94 12.53
N ASN A 202 -10.66 -7.53 13.06
CA ASN A 202 -9.72 -6.87 13.94
C ASN A 202 -8.37 -6.59 13.27
N ASN A 203 -8.20 -6.89 11.99
CA ASN A 203 -6.96 -6.66 11.26
C ASN A 203 -7.17 -5.77 10.02
N LEU A 204 -7.73 -4.58 10.27
CA LEU A 204 -8.01 -3.55 9.28
C LEU A 204 -7.28 -2.24 9.60
N ALA A 205 -6.75 -1.57 8.58
CA ALA A 205 -6.32 -0.18 8.66
C ALA A 205 -7.06 0.66 7.61
N TYR A 206 -7.11 1.97 7.81
CA TYR A 206 -7.86 2.89 6.95
C TYR A 206 -6.92 3.85 6.24
N THR A 207 -7.12 4.03 4.94
CA THR A 207 -6.20 4.76 4.06
C THR A 207 -6.42 6.28 4.12
N LEU A 208 -5.33 7.01 3.88
CA LEU A 208 -5.27 8.48 3.84
C LEU A 208 -4.33 8.91 2.74
N HIS A 209 -4.79 9.71 1.78
CA HIS A 209 -3.94 10.21 0.69
C HIS A 209 -3.69 11.71 0.76
N ILE A 210 -2.41 12.11 0.64
CA ILE A 210 -2.00 13.52 0.75
C ILE A 210 -1.07 13.94 -0.39
N TYR A 211 -1.48 15.00 -1.11
CA TYR A 211 -0.65 15.73 -2.06
C TYR A 211 -0.44 17.15 -1.55
N THR A 212 0.78 17.46 -1.10
CA THR A 212 1.04 18.66 -0.28
C THR A 212 0.92 19.98 -1.04
N GLY A 213 0.98 19.96 -2.37
CA GLY A 213 0.69 21.13 -3.20
C GLY A 213 -0.80 21.49 -3.26
N THR A 214 -1.69 20.61 -2.81
CA THR A 214 -3.15 20.80 -2.88
C THR A 214 -3.83 20.70 -1.52
N HIS A 215 -3.50 19.69 -0.72
CA HIS A 215 -4.24 19.40 0.51
C HIS A 215 -3.78 20.29 1.67
N PRO A 216 -4.72 20.93 2.40
CA PRO A 216 -4.38 21.87 3.44
C PRO A 216 -3.78 21.18 4.66
N ALA A 217 -2.95 21.91 5.41
CA ALA A 217 -2.33 21.43 6.63
C ALA A 217 -3.33 20.96 7.70
N SER A 218 -4.58 21.43 7.66
CA SER A 218 -5.66 21.05 8.57
C SER A 218 -6.02 19.56 8.49
N TYR A 219 -5.75 18.87 7.37
CA TYR A 219 -5.99 17.43 7.28
C TYR A 219 -5.13 16.61 8.27
N ARG A 220 -4.03 17.18 8.78
CA ARG A 220 -3.27 16.55 9.89
C ARG A 220 -4.04 16.52 11.18
N ASP A 221 -4.88 17.52 11.45
CA ASP A 221 -5.68 17.56 12.68
C ASP A 221 -6.74 16.46 12.63
N ASP A 222 -7.39 16.27 11.47
CA ASP A 222 -8.33 15.19 11.22
C ASP A 222 -7.64 13.81 11.33
N ALA A 223 -6.47 13.65 10.69
CA ALA A 223 -5.68 12.42 10.78
C ALA A 223 -5.23 12.12 12.22
N ARG A 224 -4.82 13.14 12.99
CA ARG A 224 -4.43 12.99 14.41
C ARG A 224 -5.63 12.60 15.28
N ALA A 225 -6.80 13.16 15.00
CA ALA A 225 -8.04 12.80 15.69
C ALA A 225 -8.46 11.36 15.37
N ALA A 226 -8.39 10.97 14.09
CA ALA A 226 -8.71 9.61 13.63
C ALA A 226 -7.73 8.57 14.18
N LYS A 227 -6.43 8.86 14.18
CA LYS A 227 -5.39 7.96 14.69
C LYS A 227 -5.56 7.60 16.16
N LYS A 228 -6.29 8.38 16.95
CA LYS A 228 -6.63 8.02 18.35
C LYS A 228 -7.68 6.91 18.45
N LYS A 229 -8.42 6.64 17.37
CA LYS A 229 -9.58 5.73 17.33
C LYS A 229 -9.34 4.51 16.46
N ILE A 230 -8.65 4.67 15.33
CA ILE A 230 -8.46 3.63 14.31
C ILE A 230 -7.00 3.57 13.83
N PRO A 231 -6.53 2.42 13.30
CA PRO A 231 -5.27 2.35 12.58
C PRO A 231 -5.38 3.11 11.25
N VAL A 232 -4.42 4.00 10.99
CA VAL A 232 -4.35 4.81 9.76
C VAL A 232 -3.11 4.39 8.98
N TRP A 233 -3.23 4.37 7.67
CA TRP A 233 -2.16 4.08 6.71
C TRP A 233 -2.15 5.14 5.61
N ALA A 234 -0.99 5.69 5.24
CA ALA A 234 -0.89 6.67 4.17
C ALA A 234 -0.25 6.06 2.91
N ASP A 235 -0.98 5.24 2.17
CA ASP A 235 -0.47 4.38 1.09
C ASP A 235 -0.28 5.07 -0.26
N GLU A 236 -0.71 6.32 -0.39
CA GLU A 236 -0.41 7.16 -1.53
C GLU A 236 -0.21 8.62 -1.14
N ASN A 237 0.97 9.18 -1.38
CA ASN A 237 1.27 10.58 -1.07
C ASN A 237 2.25 11.19 -2.07
N GLY A 238 2.19 12.51 -2.22
CA GLY A 238 3.06 13.27 -3.10
C GLY A 238 3.40 14.67 -2.57
N ALA A 239 4.57 15.18 -2.96
CA ALA A 239 4.99 16.54 -2.64
C ALA A 239 4.44 17.60 -3.60
N MET A 240 3.66 17.20 -4.61
CA MET A 240 3.12 18.04 -5.67
C MET A 240 1.60 18.21 -5.52
N ASN A 241 0.93 18.75 -6.54
CA ASN A 241 -0.53 18.88 -6.54
C ASN A 241 -1.21 17.51 -6.74
N ALA A 242 -2.48 17.41 -6.35
CA ALA A 242 -3.28 16.18 -6.46
C ALA A 242 -3.54 15.73 -7.91
N ASP A 243 -3.30 16.58 -8.91
CA ASP A 243 -3.32 16.21 -10.33
C ASP A 243 -1.98 15.63 -10.83
N GLY A 244 -1.03 15.40 -9.91
CA GLY A 244 0.32 14.88 -10.19
C GLY A 244 1.30 15.92 -10.74
N LYS A 245 0.89 17.20 -10.84
CA LYS A 245 1.65 18.27 -11.48
C LYS A 245 2.00 19.39 -10.51
N GLY A 246 2.52 20.49 -11.04
CA GLY A 246 2.91 21.67 -10.25
C GLY A 246 4.30 21.53 -9.62
N ASN A 247 4.65 22.49 -8.78
CA ASN A 247 5.95 22.50 -8.10
C ASN A 247 5.95 21.54 -6.90
N LEU A 248 7.13 21.04 -6.54
CA LEU A 248 7.30 20.27 -5.30
C LEU A 248 7.27 21.20 -4.08
N ASP A 249 6.25 21.05 -3.24
CA ASP A 249 6.20 21.59 -1.88
C ASP A 249 7.03 20.71 -0.93
N ARG A 250 8.35 20.89 -0.98
CA ARG A 250 9.31 20.16 -0.14
C ARG A 250 9.09 20.40 1.36
N THR A 251 8.63 21.59 1.74
CA THR A 251 8.37 21.94 3.14
C THR A 251 7.16 21.19 3.65
N GLY A 252 6.06 21.22 2.90
CA GLY A 252 4.86 20.44 3.20
C GLY A 252 5.15 18.95 3.29
N TRP A 253 5.87 18.40 2.30
CA TRP A 253 6.29 16.99 2.28
C TRP A 253 7.04 16.60 3.56
N ASN A 254 8.10 17.33 3.91
CA ASN A 254 8.88 17.04 5.12
C ASN A 254 8.04 17.14 6.39
N THR A 255 7.09 18.07 6.44
CA THR A 255 6.23 18.25 7.61
C THR A 255 5.20 17.12 7.74
N TRP A 256 4.66 16.62 6.63
CA TRP A 256 3.77 15.45 6.61
C TRP A 256 4.51 14.17 6.95
N ILE A 257 5.71 13.96 6.41
CA ILE A 257 6.54 12.79 6.75
C ILE A 257 6.88 12.80 8.24
N ALA A 258 7.33 13.93 8.79
CA ALA A 258 7.58 14.03 10.24
C ALA A 258 6.33 13.71 11.08
N PHE A 259 5.15 14.13 10.62
CA PHE A 259 3.88 13.80 11.26
C PHE A 259 3.55 12.30 11.21
N TYR A 260 3.75 11.64 10.07
CA TYR A 260 3.54 10.19 9.96
C TYR A 260 4.51 9.42 10.86
N GLU A 261 5.77 9.85 10.95
CA GLU A 261 6.77 9.26 11.85
C GLU A 261 6.41 9.46 13.32
N GLU A 262 5.98 10.66 13.71
CA GLU A 262 5.53 10.98 15.08
C GLU A 262 4.35 10.08 15.51
N LEU A 263 3.37 9.92 14.63
CA LEU A 263 2.14 9.16 14.90
C LEU A 263 2.24 7.68 14.55
N GLN A 264 3.40 7.24 14.07
CA GLN A 264 3.63 5.87 13.64
C GLN A 264 2.62 5.40 12.59
N ILE A 265 2.42 6.22 11.55
CA ILE A 265 1.59 5.94 10.39
C ILE A 265 2.52 5.46 9.27
N PRO A 266 2.34 4.23 8.74
CA PRO A 266 3.08 3.77 7.57
C PRO A 266 2.75 4.64 6.35
N TRP A 267 3.73 4.86 5.48
CA TRP A 267 3.55 5.78 4.34
C TRP A 267 4.26 5.35 3.07
N LEU A 268 3.67 5.65 1.91
CA LEU A 268 4.28 5.44 0.60
C LEU A 268 4.21 6.71 -0.25
N GLY A 269 5.21 6.91 -1.11
CA GLY A 269 5.20 7.97 -2.13
C GLY A 269 4.76 7.44 -3.50
N TYR A 270 3.97 8.23 -4.24
CA TYR A 270 3.54 7.96 -5.62
C TYR A 270 4.39 8.72 -6.64
N GLY A 271 4.85 8.20 -7.78
CA GLY A 271 4.73 6.82 -8.26
C GLY A 271 5.74 6.49 -9.37
N THR A 272 5.94 5.19 -9.63
CA THR A 272 6.89 4.73 -10.66
C THR A 272 6.31 4.87 -12.07
N GLN A 273 6.55 6.05 -12.66
CA GLN A 273 6.28 6.39 -14.06
C GLN A 273 7.38 7.31 -14.58
N ASP A 274 7.47 7.44 -15.90
CA ASP A 274 8.52 8.14 -16.66
C ASP A 274 7.95 9.21 -17.59
N THR A 275 7.00 10.00 -17.09
CA THR A 275 6.43 11.15 -17.81
C THR A 275 7.06 12.47 -17.37
N SER A 276 6.78 13.56 -18.09
CA SER A 276 7.07 14.93 -17.62
C SER A 276 6.22 15.38 -16.42
N GLU A 277 5.33 14.49 -15.95
CA GLU A 277 4.59 14.51 -14.69
C GLU A 277 5.49 14.91 -13.51
N THR A 278 5.12 15.86 -12.64
CA THR A 278 5.93 16.12 -11.43
C THR A 278 5.97 14.88 -10.52
N CYS A 279 4.88 14.11 -10.47
CA CYS A 279 4.76 12.87 -9.70
C CYS A 279 5.55 11.68 -10.26
N SER A 280 6.14 11.80 -11.45
CA SER A 280 7.01 10.77 -12.03
C SER A 280 8.29 10.64 -11.22
N ILE A 281 8.59 9.44 -10.69
CA ILE A 281 9.87 9.17 -10.02
C ILE A 281 11.04 9.18 -11.01
N PHE A 282 10.79 8.78 -12.26
CA PHE A 282 11.79 8.69 -13.31
C PHE A 282 11.58 9.79 -14.35
N LYS A 283 12.63 10.20 -15.06
CA LYS A 283 12.50 11.25 -16.09
C LYS A 283 12.00 10.72 -17.43
N SER A 284 12.74 9.81 -18.04
CA SER A 284 12.43 9.29 -19.38
C SER A 284 12.90 7.84 -19.60
N THR A 285 13.35 7.18 -18.53
CA THR A 285 13.80 5.77 -18.55
C THR A 285 13.30 5.09 -17.28
N ASP A 286 13.43 3.78 -17.18
CA ASP A 286 13.20 3.02 -15.95
C ASP A 286 14.46 2.93 -15.06
N SER A 287 15.48 3.73 -15.36
CA SER A 287 16.76 3.68 -14.67
C SER A 287 16.74 4.43 -13.35
N PHE A 288 17.13 3.75 -12.27
CA PHE A 288 17.35 4.35 -10.95
C PHE A 288 18.49 5.39 -10.89
N ASN A 289 19.26 5.52 -11.98
CA ASN A 289 20.26 6.57 -12.16
C ASN A 289 19.69 7.85 -12.80
N ASP A 290 18.46 7.81 -13.34
CA ASP A 290 17.81 8.94 -14.01
C ASP A 290 16.49 9.33 -13.33
N LEU A 291 16.60 9.65 -12.04
CA LEU A 291 15.49 10.09 -11.23
C LEU A 291 15.13 11.56 -11.49
N SER A 292 13.83 11.85 -11.48
CA SER A 292 13.29 13.21 -11.44
C SER A 292 13.62 13.89 -10.10
N ASP A 293 13.25 15.16 -9.95
CA ASP A 293 13.41 15.87 -8.67
C ASP A 293 12.51 15.31 -7.57
N TRP A 294 11.36 14.74 -7.94
CA TRP A 294 10.51 14.02 -7.01
C TRP A 294 11.13 12.68 -6.62
N GLY A 295 11.61 11.90 -7.59
CA GLY A 295 12.28 10.62 -7.33
C GLY A 295 13.48 10.76 -6.40
N LYS A 296 14.29 11.81 -6.57
CA LYS A 296 15.41 12.14 -5.66
C LYS A 296 14.92 12.46 -4.24
N LEU A 297 13.91 13.32 -4.12
CA LEU A 297 13.33 13.68 -2.81
C LEU A 297 12.77 12.44 -2.09
N LEU A 298 12.04 11.59 -2.79
CA LEU A 298 11.45 10.38 -2.22
C LEU A 298 12.52 9.35 -1.83
N LYS A 299 13.58 9.21 -2.63
CA LYS A 299 14.76 8.38 -2.30
C LYS A 299 15.45 8.87 -1.04
N GLU A 300 15.75 10.16 -0.96
CA GLU A 300 16.37 10.78 0.22
C GLU A 300 15.49 10.59 1.47
N THR A 301 14.17 10.77 1.31
CA THR A 301 13.21 10.62 2.42
C THR A 301 13.16 9.18 2.93
N ASN A 302 12.99 8.18 2.05
CA ASN A 302 12.95 6.77 2.48
C ASN A 302 14.26 6.36 3.17
N ARG A 303 15.41 6.70 2.58
CA ARG A 303 16.73 6.37 3.16
C ARG A 303 16.98 7.02 4.52
N LYS A 304 16.39 8.19 4.79
CA LYS A 304 16.52 8.90 6.07
C LYS A 304 15.78 8.17 7.20
N TYR A 305 14.66 7.51 6.91
CA TYR A 305 13.75 6.96 7.92
C TYR A 305 13.77 5.42 8.02
N GLN A 306 14.62 4.74 7.24
CA GLN A 306 14.86 3.30 7.33
C GLN A 306 16.08 2.99 8.20
#